data_AF-A0A7Y3K0L7-F1
#
_entry.id   AF-A0A7Y3K0L7-F1
#
_cell.length_a   1.000
_cell.length_b   1.000
_cell.length_c   1.000
_cell.angle_alpha   90.00
_cell.angle_beta   90.00
_cell.angle_gamma   90.00
#
_symmetry.space_group_name_H-M   'P 1'
#
loop_
_entity.id
_entity.type
_entity.pdbx_description
1 polymer ?
#
loop_
_entity_poly.entity_id
_entity_poly.type
_entity_poly.pdbx_seq_one_letter_code
_entity_poly.pdbx_strand_id
1 'polypeptide(L)'
;ITNKFNDPQWYAPNGADLQLSVRSRHAGTLLLELDHFTAKVHVKGGLDWQRVTLAPGDFSDSHDSPMKKWGHPIQFTIANAKPWHGPLPVFRNLRWIGGEAKP
;
A
#
# COMPACT_ATOMS: atom_id res chain seq x y z
N ILE A 1 4.50 -10.12 -10.77
CA ILE A 1 5.52 -9.27 -10.11
C ILE A 1 5.73 -8.06 -11.01
N THR A 2 5.42 -6.86 -10.55
CA THR A 2 5.59 -5.64 -11.36
C THR A 2 6.88 -4.94 -10.91
N ASN A 3 7.98 -5.16 -11.62
CA ASN A 3 9.32 -4.60 -11.33
C ASN A 3 9.46 -3.13 -11.81
N LYS A 4 8.49 -2.26 -11.52
CA LYS A 4 8.54 -0.83 -11.93
C LYS A 4 9.23 0.10 -10.92
N PHE A 5 9.76 -0.41 -9.81
CA PHE A 5 10.12 0.39 -8.64
C PHE A 5 11.60 0.78 -8.47
N ASN A 6 12.48 0.45 -9.42
CA ASN A 6 13.90 0.81 -9.34
C ASN A 6 14.26 2.15 -10.00
N ASP A 7 13.29 2.85 -10.61
CA ASP A 7 13.54 4.16 -11.21
C ASP A 7 13.25 5.28 -10.19
N PRO A 8 14.20 6.20 -9.92
CA PRO A 8 14.05 7.30 -8.96
C PRO A 8 12.78 8.15 -9.14
N GLN A 9 12.18 8.18 -10.34
CA GLN A 9 10.92 8.88 -10.59
C GLN A 9 9.73 8.30 -9.79
N TRP A 10 9.86 7.08 -9.25
CA TRP A 10 8.84 6.42 -8.43
C TRP A 10 9.08 6.57 -6.93
N TYR A 11 10.13 7.29 -6.52
CA TYR A 11 10.42 7.52 -5.11
C TYR A 11 9.33 8.38 -4.49
N ALA A 12 8.89 7.98 -3.29
CA ALA A 12 7.98 8.79 -2.49
C ALA A 12 8.60 10.18 -2.24
N PRO A 13 7.89 11.27 -2.52
CA PRO A 13 8.28 12.60 -2.06
C PRO A 13 8.36 12.65 -0.54
N ASN A 14 9.18 13.56 -0.01
CA ASN A 14 9.28 13.75 1.44
C ASN A 14 7.92 14.19 1.99
N GLY A 15 7.40 13.46 2.98
CA GLY A 15 6.09 13.74 3.59
C GLY A 15 4.88 13.38 2.74
N ALA A 16 5.05 12.63 1.64
CA ALA A 16 3.92 12.12 0.87
C ALA A 16 3.26 10.91 1.56
N ASP A 17 2.01 10.64 1.19
CA ASP A 17 1.29 9.40 1.53
C ASP A 17 1.07 8.54 0.29
N LEU A 18 1.00 7.22 0.47
CA LEU A 18 0.62 6.29 -0.58
C LEU A 18 -0.91 6.18 -0.65
N GLN A 19 -1.48 6.47 -1.82
CA GLN A 19 -2.92 6.32 -2.04
C GLN A 19 -3.20 5.28 -3.12
N LEU A 20 -4.24 4.48 -2.88
CA LEU A 20 -4.84 3.60 -3.87
C LEU A 20 -6.36 3.51 -3.69
N SER A 21 -7.05 2.94 -4.67
CA SER A 21 -8.43 2.51 -4.54
C SER A 21 -8.53 1.00 -4.72
N VAL A 22 -9.25 0.35 -3.81
CA VAL A 22 -9.52 -1.09 -3.83
C VAL A 22 -11.03 -1.31 -3.95
N ARG A 23 -11.42 -2.34 -4.68
CA ARG A 23 -12.79 -2.87 -4.67
C ARG A 23 -12.74 -4.40 -4.57
N SER A 24 -13.57 -4.96 -3.71
CA SER A 24 -13.75 -6.41 -3.54
C SER A 24 -15.21 -6.70 -3.28
N ARG A 25 -15.74 -7.81 -3.83
CA ARG A 25 -17.10 -8.25 -3.50
C ARG A 25 -17.23 -8.66 -2.04
N HIS A 26 -16.17 -9.21 -1.45
CA HIS A 26 -16.15 -9.70 -0.07
C HIS A 26 -15.26 -8.82 0.81
N ALA A 27 -15.64 -8.71 2.07
CA ALA A 27 -14.77 -8.13 3.08
C ALA A 27 -13.53 -9.01 3.28
N GLY A 28 -12.42 -8.40 3.67
CA GLY A 28 -11.18 -9.11 3.92
C GLY A 28 -10.03 -8.18 4.29
N THR A 29 -8.87 -8.74 4.58
CA THR A 29 -7.67 -7.97 4.92
C THR A 29 -6.66 -8.07 3.80
N LEU A 30 -6.22 -6.90 3.34
CA LEU A 30 -5.11 -6.74 2.44
C LEU A 30 -3.83 -6.49 3.21
N LEU A 31 -2.75 -7.10 2.75
CA LEU A 31 -1.40 -6.85 3.21
C LEU A 31 -0.68 -6.05 2.12
N LEU A 32 -0.23 -4.86 2.47
CA LEU A 32 0.65 -4.05 1.63
C LEU A 32 2.05 -4.18 2.23
N GLU A 33 2.92 -4.89 1.52
CA GLU A 33 4.27 -5.21 1.98
C GLU A 33 5.27 -4.30 1.28
N LEU A 34 6.14 -3.67 2.08
CA LEU A 34 7.25 -2.82 1.67
C LEU A 34 8.53 -3.29 2.36
N ASP A 35 9.40 -3.96 1.60
CA ASP A 35 10.60 -4.61 2.13
C ASP A 35 10.27 -5.55 3.32
N HIS A 36 10.61 -5.14 4.55
CA HIS A 36 10.32 -5.87 5.80
C HIS A 36 9.17 -5.29 6.62
N PHE A 37 8.50 -4.25 6.11
CA PHE A 37 7.34 -3.65 6.73
C PHE A 37 6.04 -4.08 6.06
N THR A 38 4.95 -4.11 6.82
CA THR A 38 3.62 -4.47 6.33
C THR A 38 2.56 -3.52 6.87
N ALA A 39 1.66 -3.07 6.00
CA ALA A 39 0.42 -2.39 6.38
C ALA A 39 -0.79 -3.31 6.17
N LYS A 40 -1.68 -3.38 7.16
CA LYS A 40 -2.91 -4.17 7.12
C LYS A 40 -4.10 -3.27 6.78
N VAL A 41 -4.72 -3.49 5.63
CA VAL A 41 -5.86 -2.70 5.15
C VAL A 41 -7.14 -3.53 5.19
N HIS A 42 -8.12 -3.09 5.97
CA HIS A 42 -9.43 -3.72 6.02
C HIS A 42 -10.27 -3.27 4.83
N VAL A 43 -10.63 -4.21 3.95
CA VAL A 43 -11.51 -4.01 2.81
C VAL A 43 -12.93 -4.35 3.24
N LYS A 44 -13.86 -3.40 3.09
CA LYS A 44 -15.26 -3.55 3.54
C LYS A 44 -16.06 -4.58 2.74
N GLY A 45 -15.65 -4.87 1.51
CA GLY A 45 -16.46 -5.63 0.56
C GLY A 45 -17.52 -4.76 -0.14
N GLY A 46 -18.29 -5.36 -1.06
CA GLY A 46 -19.31 -4.66 -1.84
C GLY A 46 -18.90 -4.25 -3.27
N LEU A 47 -19.71 -3.39 -3.89
CA LEU A 47 -19.51 -2.97 -5.29
C LEU A 47 -18.79 -1.62 -5.42
N ASP A 48 -18.63 -0.91 -4.30
CA ASP A 48 -18.05 0.42 -4.26
C ASP A 48 -16.53 0.40 -4.16
N TRP A 49 -15.91 1.46 -4.66
CA TRP A 49 -14.48 1.69 -4.52
C TRP A 49 -14.18 2.27 -3.14
N GLN A 50 -13.36 1.57 -2.37
CA GLN A 50 -12.79 2.06 -1.13
C GLN A 50 -11.46 2.73 -1.41
N ARG A 51 -11.34 4.01 -1.03
CA ARG A 51 -10.06 4.73 -1.05
C ARG A 51 -9.26 4.36 0.20
N VAL A 52 -7.97 4.11 0.01
CA VAL A 52 -7.00 3.79 1.06
C VAL A 52 -5.85 4.77 0.91
N THR A 53 -5.52 5.47 2.00
CA THR A 53 -4.34 6.35 2.11
C THR A 53 -3.51 5.81 3.26
N LEU A 54 -2.20 5.65 3.04
CA LEU A 54 -1.26 5.13 4.02
C LEU A 54 -0.05 6.06 4.12
N ALA A 55 0.23 6.51 5.34
CA ALA A 55 1.47 7.17 5.71
C ALA A 55 2.55 6.11 6.04
N PRO A 56 3.84 6.48 6.12
CA PRO A 56 4.89 5.55 6.57
C PRO A 56 4.54 4.86 7.90
N GLY A 57 3.97 5.61 8.85
CA GLY A 57 3.63 5.07 10.18
C GLY A 57 2.56 3.97 10.18
N ASP A 58 1.83 3.77 9.08
CA ASP A 58 0.86 2.69 8.94
C ASP A 58 1.51 1.33 8.61
N PHE A 59 2.80 1.34 8.29
CA PHE A 59 3.61 0.15 8.01
C PHE A 59 4.43 -0.21 9.26
N SER A 60 4.36 -1.47 9.70
CA SER A 60 5.13 -1.97 10.84
C SER A 60 6.01 -3.17 10.45
N ASP A 61 7.17 -3.30 11.10
CA ASP A 61 8.03 -4.46 10.93
C ASP A 61 7.54 -5.67 11.75
N SER A 62 8.33 -6.75 11.78
CA SER A 62 8.02 -7.96 12.55
C SER A 62 8.01 -7.77 14.07
N HIS A 63 8.47 -6.63 14.58
CA HIS A 63 8.48 -6.26 15.99
C HIS A 63 7.44 -5.16 16.30
N ASP A 64 6.47 -4.96 15.40
CA ASP A 64 5.44 -3.91 15.47
C ASP A 64 6.01 -2.48 15.54
N SER A 65 7.26 -2.28 15.09
CA SER A 65 7.87 -0.94 15.04
C SER A 65 7.44 -0.21 13.77
N PRO A 66 6.89 1.02 13.87
CA PRO A 66 6.39 1.75 12.71
C PRO A 66 7.52 2.31 11.86
N MET A 67 7.30 2.34 10.54
CA MET A 67 8.22 2.96 9.60
C MET A 67 8.23 4.48 9.77
N LYS A 68 9.41 5.07 9.93
CA LYS A 68 9.56 6.51 10.18
C LYS A 68 9.51 7.38 8.92
N LYS A 69 9.90 6.82 7.78
CA LYS A 69 9.98 7.47 6.48
C LYS A 69 9.98 6.41 5.38
N TRP A 70 9.56 6.77 4.18
CA TRP A 70 9.67 5.88 3.02
C TRP A 70 11.14 5.47 2.78
N GLY A 71 11.36 4.17 2.57
CA GLY A 71 12.63 3.63 2.10
C GLY A 71 12.82 3.90 0.61
N HIS A 72 14.03 3.73 0.07
CA HIS A 72 14.26 3.73 -1.38
C HIS A 72 15.41 2.76 -1.73
N PRO A 73 15.30 1.97 -2.82
CA PRO A 73 14.10 1.72 -3.63
C PRO A 73 13.04 0.93 -2.85
N ILE A 74 11.76 1.08 -3.19
CA ILE A 74 10.66 0.43 -2.47
C ILE A 74 10.15 -0.75 -3.28
N GLN A 75 10.30 -1.99 -2.80
CA GLN A 75 9.58 -3.11 -3.41
C GLN A 75 8.17 -3.21 -2.83
N PHE A 76 7.15 -2.96 -3.65
CA PHE A 76 5.75 -2.99 -3.25
C PHE A 76 5.05 -4.27 -3.70
N THR A 77 4.50 -5.01 -2.72
CA THR A 77 3.68 -6.19 -2.96
C THR A 77 2.31 -5.99 -2.32
N ILE A 78 1.24 -6.25 -3.08
CA ILE A 78 -0.10 -6.39 -2.51
C ILE A 78 -0.42 -7.88 -2.43
N ALA A 79 -0.63 -8.36 -1.21
CA ALA A 79 -1.07 -9.72 -0.93
C ALA A 79 -2.42 -9.70 -0.21
N ASN A 80 -3.16 -10.81 -0.31
CA ASN A 80 -4.35 -11.01 0.50
C ASN A 80 -3.96 -11.78 1.76
N ALA A 81 -4.41 -11.35 2.92
CA ALA A 81 -4.32 -12.16 4.12
C ALA A 81 -5.14 -13.45 3.90
N LYS A 82 -4.58 -14.60 4.29
CA LYS A 82 -5.28 -15.89 4.23
C LYS A 82 -6.10 -16.11 5.50
N PRO A 83 -7.33 -16.66 5.41
CA PRO A 83 -8.06 -17.02 4.19
C PRO A 83 -8.73 -15.80 3.54
N TRP A 84 -8.62 -15.68 2.22
CA TRP A 84 -9.41 -14.73 1.42
C TRP A 84 -10.55 -15.47 0.74
N HIS A 85 -11.76 -14.91 0.80
CA HIS A 85 -12.95 -15.54 0.24
C HIS A 85 -13.42 -14.84 -1.05
N GLY A 86 -13.71 -15.64 -2.07
CA GLY A 86 -14.25 -15.17 -3.34
C GLY A 86 -13.19 -14.56 -4.27
N PRO A 87 -13.63 -13.79 -5.30
CA PRO A 87 -12.73 -13.19 -6.28
C PRO A 87 -11.69 -12.28 -5.62
N LEU A 88 -10.51 -12.21 -6.24
CA LEU A 88 -9.46 -11.29 -5.82
C LEU A 88 -9.94 -9.83 -5.91
N PRO A 89 -9.48 -8.96 -5.02
CA PRO A 89 -9.75 -7.53 -5.10
C PRO A 89 -9.12 -6.94 -6.36
N VAL A 90 -9.75 -5.88 -6.87
CA VAL A 90 -9.22 -5.06 -7.98
C VAL A 90 -8.70 -3.74 -7.45
N PHE A 91 -7.62 -3.25 -8.06
CA PHE A 91 -6.89 -2.06 -7.64
C PHE A 91 -6.80 -1.02 -8.75
N ARG A 92 -6.79 0.26 -8.38
CA ARG A 92 -6.53 1.36 -9.31
C ARG A 92 -5.94 2.58 -8.60
N ASN A 93 -5.46 3.54 -9.39
CA ASN A 93 -5.02 4.86 -8.94
C ASN A 93 -3.96 4.81 -7.83
N LEU A 94 -3.00 3.89 -7.94
CA LEU A 94 -1.82 3.87 -7.07
C LEU A 94 -0.98 5.11 -7.37
N ARG A 95 -0.76 5.96 -6.36
CA ARG A 95 0.00 7.21 -6.50
C ARG A 95 0.50 7.70 -5.15
N TRP A 96 1.55 8.51 -5.19
CA TRP A 96 1.90 9.40 -4.09
C TRP A 96 0.95 10.60 -4.07
N ILE A 97 0.55 11.05 -2.88
CA ILE A 97 -0.19 12.29 -2.68
C ILE A 97 0.49 13.16 -1.62
N GLY A 98 0.43 14.47 -1.79
CA GLY A 98 1.14 15.41 -0.92
C GLY A 98 2.66 15.29 -1.05
N GLY A 99 3.35 15.81 -0.03
CA GLY A 99 4.81 15.88 0.04
C GLY A 99 5.43 16.97 -0.82
N GLU A 100 6.67 17.33 -0.48
CA GLU A 100 7.48 18.24 -1.28
C GLU A 100 8.20 17.43 -2.36
N ALA A 101 7.98 17.78 -3.62
CA ALA A 101 8.80 17.26 -4.72
C ALA A 101 10.26 17.62 -4.45
N LYS A 102 11.18 16.67 -4.65
CA LYS A 102 12.61 16.99 -4.61
C LYS A 102 12.86 18.16 -5.57
N PRO A 103 13.56 19.22 -5.13
CA PRO A 103 13.99 20.30 -6.03
C PRO A 103 14.92 19.77 -7.13
#